data_AF-A0A357AYA8-F1
#
_entry.id   AF-A0A357AYA8-F1
#
_cell.length_a   1.000
_cell.length_b   1.000
_cell.length_c   1.000
_cell.angle_alpha   90.00
_cell.angle_beta   90.00
_cell.angle_gamma   90.00
#
_symmetry.space_group_name_H-M   'P 1'
#
loop_
_entity.id
_entity.type
_entity.pdbx_description
1 polymer ?
#
loop_
_entity_poly.entity_id
_entity_poly.type
_entity_poly.pdbx_seq_one_letter_code
_entity_poly.pdbx_strand_id
1 'polypeptide(L)'
;PCSEPDTGLVGPSLMTRLRDAGLVLEGLFGSPQDVEWAADAEDRLYILQSRPFHMDQPRPAPKAVSGAEVLLKDLTRASAGVAAGTVRHLRTVGEVASFPPGSVVVTAHLPPILAQFMGRIAAVVAEAGSRASHLASVARENGIPVVVGPDAFAALPEGSQVTVDADAGMVYAGVVERLLPPADGPGGSRVEPGFERILPLTVRLSLTDPEAPEFTPEGCKSFHDLVRFCHEKGVAEMFSLVGRGGRGLASSRKLKTELPLVLYILDLENGLFESGRSRDEVVPEDIKSQPMWAFWWGLADPEVGWGDLVHVDWEEMDRISAGIFTKNTRLLASYAIISADYLHCMIRFGYHFSVLDSVCSAEANSNYVHFRFKGGGGSLEQRLLRLEFLVEVLTRLGFDCSTRGDMLDARYARKSEGDTQKRLAALGYLTAVTRLMDMGLKDRAQVAELVERHLARIERGRG
;
A
#
# COMPACT_ATOMS: atom_id res chain seq x y z
N PRO A 1 2.15 13.72 35.07
CA PRO A 1 2.38 12.57 35.97
C PRO A 1 1.54 11.38 35.51
N CYS A 2 2.07 10.56 34.60
CA CYS A 2 1.49 9.25 34.31
C CYS A 2 1.88 8.35 35.48
N SER A 3 0.92 8.05 36.35
CA SER A 3 1.04 6.94 37.30
C SER A 3 1.15 5.64 36.52
N GLU A 4 2.10 4.79 36.91
CA GLU A 4 2.25 3.43 36.39
C GLU A 4 0.91 2.66 36.52
N PRO A 5 0.45 1.93 35.51
CA PRO A 5 -0.60 0.94 35.69
C PRO A 5 0.04 -0.37 36.13
N ASP A 6 0.11 -0.54 37.44
CA ASP A 6 0.22 -1.86 38.06
C ASP A 6 -1.09 -2.62 37.74
N THR A 7 -0.97 -3.83 37.17
CA THR A 7 -2.02 -4.75 36.65
C THR A 7 -2.46 -4.59 35.17
N GLY A 8 -1.65 -5.11 34.24
CA GLY A 8 -2.05 -5.37 32.84
C GLY A 8 -3.06 -6.51 32.64
N LEU A 9 -3.86 -6.83 33.65
CA LEU A 9 -4.85 -7.91 33.62
C LEU A 9 -6.26 -7.33 33.73
N VAL A 10 -7.12 -7.80 32.82
CA VAL A 10 -8.56 -7.51 32.79
C VAL A 10 -9.18 -7.87 34.14
N GLY A 11 -10.05 -7.01 34.70
CA GLY A 11 -10.70 -7.27 35.98
C GLY A 11 -11.55 -8.57 35.99
N PRO A 12 -11.74 -9.22 37.15
CA PRO A 12 -12.53 -10.47 37.24
C PRO A 12 -13.98 -10.36 36.74
N SER A 13 -14.57 -9.18 36.89
CA SER A 13 -15.91 -8.81 36.37
C SER A 13 -15.97 -8.97 34.85
N LEU A 14 -15.02 -8.34 34.14
CA LEU A 14 -14.95 -8.32 32.69
C LEU A 14 -14.53 -9.68 32.12
N MET A 15 -13.64 -10.43 32.81
CA MET A 15 -13.33 -11.82 32.43
C MET A 15 -14.58 -12.71 32.43
N THR A 16 -15.45 -12.56 33.44
CA THR A 16 -16.70 -13.34 33.52
C THR A 16 -17.62 -13.01 32.34
N ARG A 17 -17.75 -11.72 32.00
CA ARG A 17 -18.55 -11.27 30.85
C ARG A 17 -18.00 -11.77 29.52
N LEU A 18 -16.69 -11.79 29.35
CA LEU A 18 -16.04 -12.33 28.15
C LEU A 18 -16.29 -13.83 27.98
N ARG A 19 -16.17 -14.61 29.06
CA ARG A 19 -16.51 -16.03 29.07
C ARG A 19 -17.96 -16.25 28.65
N ASP A 20 -18.89 -15.53 29.27
CA ASP A 20 -20.32 -15.70 29.02
C ASP A 20 -20.68 -15.30 27.58
N ALA A 21 -20.09 -14.22 27.06
CA ALA A 21 -20.24 -13.82 25.66
C ALA A 21 -19.68 -14.88 24.70
N GLY A 22 -18.51 -15.46 24.99
CA GLY A 22 -17.92 -16.53 24.19
C GLY A 22 -18.80 -17.77 24.11
N LEU A 23 -19.38 -18.21 25.24
CA LEU A 23 -20.31 -19.34 25.29
C LEU A 23 -21.60 -19.06 24.50
N VAL A 24 -22.14 -17.84 24.57
CA VAL A 24 -23.30 -17.44 23.78
C VAL A 24 -22.99 -17.45 22.29
N LEU A 25 -21.84 -16.92 21.88
CA LEU A 25 -21.42 -16.89 20.47
C LEU A 25 -21.17 -18.30 19.94
N GLU A 26 -20.48 -19.17 20.68
CA GLU A 26 -20.27 -20.57 20.30
C GLU A 26 -21.60 -21.33 20.17
N GLY A 27 -22.52 -21.14 21.12
CA GLY A 27 -23.86 -21.73 21.06
C GLY A 27 -24.69 -21.24 19.87
N LEU A 28 -24.58 -19.95 19.51
CA LEU A 28 -25.30 -19.35 18.39
C LEU A 28 -24.78 -19.83 17.03
N PHE A 29 -23.46 -19.94 16.88
CA PHE A 29 -22.80 -20.28 15.61
C PHE A 29 -22.45 -21.76 15.47
N GLY A 30 -22.68 -22.57 16.50
CA GLY A 30 -22.46 -24.03 16.48
C GLY A 30 -21.01 -24.46 16.29
N SER A 31 -20.06 -23.55 16.50
CA SER A 31 -18.62 -23.80 16.36
C SER A 31 -17.83 -22.83 17.25
N PRO A 32 -16.60 -23.19 17.68
CA PRO A 32 -15.72 -22.26 18.39
C PRO A 32 -15.56 -20.95 17.62
N GLN A 33 -15.45 -19.82 18.31
CA GLN A 33 -15.37 -18.50 17.67
C GLN A 33 -14.07 -17.77 18.03
N ASP A 34 -13.53 -17.02 17.07
CA ASP A 34 -12.47 -16.03 17.22
C ASP A 34 -13.14 -14.66 17.31
N VAL A 35 -12.95 -13.96 18.43
CA VAL A 35 -13.79 -12.82 18.83
C VAL A 35 -12.93 -11.61 19.16
N GLU A 36 -13.16 -10.52 18.43
CA GLU A 36 -12.59 -9.20 18.74
C GLU A 36 -13.58 -8.39 19.57
N TRP A 37 -13.09 -7.76 20.63
CA TRP A 37 -13.92 -7.07 21.61
C TRP A 37 -13.25 -5.79 22.12
N ALA A 38 -14.07 -4.89 22.65
CA ALA A 38 -13.64 -3.71 23.40
C ALA A 38 -14.44 -3.59 24.69
N ALA A 39 -13.87 -2.91 25.68
CA ALA A 39 -14.58 -2.49 26.88
C ALA A 39 -14.40 -0.99 27.09
N ASP A 40 -15.44 -0.33 27.59
CA ASP A 40 -15.33 1.07 28.00
C ASP A 40 -14.81 1.20 29.44
N ALA A 41 -14.72 2.44 29.93
CA ALA A 41 -14.24 2.75 31.28
C ALA A 41 -15.13 2.17 32.41
N GLU A 42 -16.35 1.72 32.07
CA GLU A 42 -17.30 1.10 33.00
C GLU A 42 -17.38 -0.43 32.85
N ASP A 43 -16.38 -1.07 32.23
CA ASP A 43 -16.33 -2.53 31.95
C ASP A 43 -17.54 -3.04 31.12
N ARG A 44 -18.19 -2.17 30.32
CA ARG A 44 -19.23 -2.62 29.38
C ARG A 44 -18.57 -3.22 28.16
N LEU A 45 -18.90 -4.49 27.89
CA LEU A 45 -18.32 -5.29 26.82
C LEU A 45 -19.03 -5.02 25.48
N TYR A 46 -18.26 -4.75 24.44
CA TYR A 46 -18.68 -4.62 23.06
C TYR A 46 -18.00 -5.68 22.20
N ILE A 47 -18.78 -6.47 21.46
CA ILE A 47 -18.25 -7.40 20.46
C ILE A 47 -18.12 -6.65 19.14
N LEU A 48 -16.89 -6.58 18.62
CA LEU A 48 -16.57 -5.86 17.39
C LEU A 48 -16.62 -6.80 16.18
N GLN A 49 -16.13 -8.03 16.35
CA GLN A 49 -16.12 -9.06 15.31
C GLN A 49 -16.22 -10.45 15.94
N SER A 50 -16.90 -11.37 15.26
CA SER A 50 -16.88 -12.81 15.58
C SER A 50 -16.80 -13.59 14.27
N ARG A 51 -15.92 -14.59 14.23
CA ARG A 51 -15.80 -15.50 13.09
C ARG A 51 -15.49 -16.93 13.54
N PRO A 52 -15.81 -17.97 12.76
CA PRO A 52 -15.48 -19.34 13.10
C PRO A 52 -13.99 -19.53 13.40
N PHE A 53 -13.69 -20.13 14.54
CA PHE A 53 -12.35 -20.52 14.92
C PHE A 53 -12.11 -21.98 14.55
N HIS A 54 -11.23 -22.19 13.60
CA HIS A 54 -10.76 -23.53 13.27
C HIS A 54 -9.68 -23.96 14.27
N MET A 55 -10.07 -24.83 15.21
CA MET A 55 -9.13 -25.53 16.09
C MET A 55 -8.45 -26.66 15.31
N ASP A 56 -7.14 -26.56 15.15
CA ASP A 56 -6.31 -27.70 14.76
C ASP A 56 -6.32 -28.73 15.89
N GLN A 57 -6.64 -29.99 15.61
CA GLN A 57 -6.51 -31.05 16.60
C GLN A 57 -5.02 -31.22 17.01
N PRO A 58 -4.69 -31.25 18.31
CA PRO A 58 -3.34 -31.55 18.75
C PRO A 58 -3.00 -33.00 18.37
N ARG A 59 -2.03 -33.17 17.47
CA ARG A 59 -1.42 -34.47 17.17
C ARG A 59 -0.37 -34.81 18.25
N PRO A 60 -0.16 -36.10 18.54
CA PRO A 60 0.91 -36.53 19.45
C PRO A 60 2.26 -36.00 18.98
N ALA A 61 3.17 -35.78 19.94
CA ALA A 61 4.51 -35.24 19.69
C ALA A 61 5.18 -36.00 18.52
N PRO A 62 5.47 -35.31 17.42
CA PRO A 62 5.99 -35.96 16.22
C PRO A 62 7.42 -36.43 16.46
N LYS A 63 7.69 -37.66 16.04
CA LYS A 63 9.04 -38.20 16.05
C LYS A 63 9.71 -37.83 14.73
N ALA A 64 10.96 -37.40 14.82
CA ALA A 64 11.79 -37.17 13.66
C ALA A 64 11.80 -38.40 12.75
N VAL A 65 11.78 -38.10 11.47
CA VAL A 65 11.41 -39.03 10.41
C VAL A 65 12.69 -39.79 10.01
N SER A 66 12.79 -41.08 10.38
CA SER A 66 14.05 -41.85 10.35
C SER A 66 14.76 -41.85 8.98
N GLY A 67 15.95 -41.27 8.88
CA GLY A 67 16.71 -41.18 7.63
C GLY A 67 16.48 -39.91 6.81
N ALA A 68 15.67 -38.96 7.31
CA ALA A 68 15.64 -37.59 6.80
C ALA A 68 16.52 -36.69 7.67
N GLU A 69 17.31 -35.82 7.04
CA GLU A 69 18.12 -34.82 7.73
C GLU A 69 17.22 -33.65 8.19
N VAL A 70 17.29 -33.31 9.47
CA VAL A 70 16.53 -32.22 10.08
C VAL A 70 17.39 -30.96 10.06
N LEU A 71 16.94 -29.91 9.37
CA LEU A 71 17.60 -28.61 9.29
C LEU A 71 17.18 -27.70 10.44
N LEU A 72 15.89 -27.72 10.81
CA LEU A 72 15.32 -26.98 11.92
C LEU A 72 14.36 -27.85 12.71
N LYS A 73 14.30 -27.63 14.03
CA LYS A 73 13.41 -28.35 14.96
C LYS A 73 12.91 -27.41 16.05
N ASP A 74 11.93 -27.88 16.82
CA ASP A 74 11.34 -27.15 17.95
C ASP A 74 10.73 -25.79 17.52
N LEU A 75 10.28 -25.70 16.27
CA LEU A 75 9.65 -24.49 15.72
C LEU A 75 8.20 -24.38 16.22
N THR A 76 7.75 -23.15 16.45
CA THR A 76 6.37 -22.85 16.81
C THR A 76 5.46 -22.93 15.59
N ARG A 77 4.48 -23.83 15.62
CA ARG A 77 3.45 -23.93 14.57
C ARG A 77 2.49 -22.74 14.61
N ALA A 78 2.44 -21.97 13.53
CA ALA A 78 1.45 -20.92 13.31
C ALA A 78 0.27 -21.36 12.42
N SER A 79 0.53 -22.25 11.45
CA SER A 79 -0.48 -22.90 10.60
C SER A 79 -0.06 -24.35 10.33
N ALA A 80 -1.01 -25.28 10.39
CA ALA A 80 -0.77 -26.72 10.28
C ALA A 80 -0.48 -27.20 8.84
N GLY A 81 0.00 -28.44 8.74
CA GLY A 81 0.23 -29.14 7.46
C GLY A 81 1.70 -29.38 7.11
N VAL A 82 1.91 -30.05 5.98
CA VAL A 82 3.22 -30.40 5.45
C VAL A 82 3.30 -30.04 3.98
N ALA A 83 4.37 -29.36 3.58
CA ALA A 83 4.62 -29.04 2.17
C ALA A 83 6.13 -29.02 1.89
N ALA A 84 6.50 -29.27 0.63
CA ALA A 84 7.87 -29.17 0.17
C ALA A 84 7.99 -28.16 -0.98
N GLY A 85 9.18 -27.58 -1.12
CA GLY A 85 9.45 -26.62 -2.17
C GLY A 85 10.85 -26.04 -2.12
N THR A 86 11.15 -25.20 -3.10
CA THR A 86 12.43 -24.49 -3.18
C THR A 86 12.41 -23.27 -2.27
N VAL A 87 13.44 -23.12 -1.45
CA VAL A 87 13.62 -21.99 -0.53
C VAL A 87 13.83 -20.69 -1.29
N ARG A 88 13.05 -19.66 -0.94
CA ARG A 88 13.25 -18.26 -1.37
C ARG A 88 13.26 -17.35 -0.17
N HIS A 89 14.30 -16.52 -0.08
CA HIS A 89 14.47 -15.56 1.01
C HIS A 89 13.71 -14.30 0.68
N LEU A 90 12.74 -13.95 1.50
CA LEU A 90 12.01 -12.70 1.39
C LEU A 90 12.78 -11.61 2.15
N ARG A 91 13.49 -10.77 1.41
CA ARG A 91 14.23 -9.62 1.98
C ARG A 91 13.40 -8.35 1.91
N THR A 92 12.61 -8.18 0.84
CA THR A 92 11.72 -7.04 0.67
C THR A 92 10.31 -7.47 0.24
N VAL A 93 9.31 -6.70 0.66
CA VAL A 93 7.87 -6.96 0.47
C VAL A 93 7.49 -7.15 -1.02
N GLY A 94 8.24 -6.54 -1.94
CA GLY A 94 7.99 -6.58 -3.39
C GLY A 94 8.47 -7.84 -4.12
N GLU A 95 9.32 -8.67 -3.50
CA GLU A 95 9.95 -9.82 -4.18
C GLU A 95 9.01 -11.00 -4.40
N VAL A 96 7.96 -11.14 -3.57
CA VAL A 96 7.09 -12.34 -3.54
C VAL A 96 6.47 -12.64 -4.90
N ALA A 97 6.13 -11.61 -5.68
CA ALA A 97 5.53 -11.77 -7.01
C ALA A 97 6.45 -12.49 -8.01
N SER A 98 7.78 -12.41 -7.81
CA SER A 98 8.80 -13.05 -8.64
C SER A 98 9.09 -14.50 -8.26
N PHE A 99 8.61 -14.96 -7.11
CA PHE A 99 8.91 -16.31 -6.63
C PHE A 99 8.21 -17.38 -7.48
N PRO A 100 8.91 -18.47 -7.86
CA PRO A 100 8.28 -19.59 -8.53
C PRO A 100 7.09 -20.14 -7.72
N PRO A 101 5.98 -20.52 -8.35
CA PRO A 101 4.91 -21.23 -7.66
C PRO A 101 5.42 -22.47 -6.93
N GLY A 102 4.91 -22.73 -5.72
CA GLY A 102 5.35 -23.83 -4.86
C GLY A 102 6.63 -23.55 -4.08
N SER A 103 7.07 -22.29 -3.96
CA SER A 103 8.25 -21.94 -3.16
C SER A 103 7.98 -22.04 -1.65
N VAL A 104 9.01 -22.38 -0.88
CA VAL A 104 9.04 -22.22 0.58
C VAL A 104 9.64 -20.85 0.90
N VAL A 105 8.86 -19.97 1.52
CA VAL A 105 9.29 -18.60 1.79
C VAL A 105 9.92 -18.50 3.17
N VAL A 106 11.16 -18.01 3.24
CA VAL A 106 11.88 -17.73 4.48
C VAL A 106 11.88 -16.23 4.72
N THR A 107 11.53 -15.79 5.93
CA THR A 107 11.37 -14.36 6.24
C THR A 107 11.68 -14.04 7.71
N ALA A 108 12.04 -12.79 8.02
CA ALA A 108 12.33 -12.39 9.41
C ALA A 108 11.06 -12.31 10.26
N HIS A 109 9.97 -11.82 9.67
CA HIS A 109 8.67 -11.64 10.31
C HIS A 109 7.57 -12.21 9.42
N LEU A 110 6.32 -12.19 9.88
CA LEU A 110 5.15 -12.57 9.06
C LEU A 110 4.51 -11.32 8.41
N PRO A 111 5.02 -10.79 7.27
CA PRO A 111 4.50 -9.57 6.68
C PRO A 111 3.10 -9.78 6.10
N PRO A 112 2.15 -8.84 6.31
CA PRO A 112 0.77 -8.97 5.80
C PRO A 112 0.66 -9.18 4.29
N ILE A 113 1.65 -8.72 3.50
CA ILE A 113 1.64 -8.85 2.03
C ILE A 113 1.55 -10.30 1.57
N LEU A 114 2.14 -11.25 2.32
CA LEU A 114 2.19 -12.67 1.94
C LEU A 114 0.79 -13.27 1.80
N ALA A 115 -0.21 -12.70 2.50
CA ALA A 115 -1.62 -13.10 2.37
C ALA A 115 -2.13 -13.02 0.93
N GLN A 116 -1.62 -12.08 0.12
CA GLN A 116 -2.00 -11.93 -1.30
C GLN A 116 -1.41 -13.00 -2.22
N PHE A 117 -0.44 -13.77 -1.74
CA PHE A 117 0.33 -14.73 -2.52
C PHE A 117 0.19 -16.18 -2.02
N MET A 118 -0.76 -16.45 -1.12
CA MET A 118 -0.96 -17.79 -0.53
C MET A 118 -1.16 -18.88 -1.58
N GLY A 119 -1.89 -18.58 -2.67
CA GLY A 119 -2.08 -19.52 -3.78
C GLY A 119 -0.82 -19.84 -4.61
N ARG A 120 0.33 -19.22 -4.32
CA ARG A 120 1.61 -19.47 -5.00
C ARG A 120 2.68 -20.06 -4.09
N ILE A 121 2.49 -20.04 -2.78
CA ILE A 121 3.50 -20.43 -1.80
C ILE A 121 3.18 -21.83 -1.29
N ALA A 122 4.20 -22.67 -1.13
CA ALA A 122 4.04 -24.00 -0.56
C ALA A 122 4.02 -23.97 0.97
N ALA A 123 4.91 -23.18 1.61
CA ALA A 123 4.98 -23.00 3.06
C ALA A 123 5.73 -21.71 3.43
N VAL A 124 5.61 -21.27 4.69
CA VAL A 124 6.35 -20.13 5.24
C VAL A 124 7.14 -20.54 6.49
N VAL A 125 8.40 -20.14 6.55
CA VAL A 125 9.29 -20.27 7.71
C VAL A 125 9.71 -18.87 8.14
N ALA A 126 9.28 -18.41 9.32
CA ALA A 126 9.61 -17.08 9.83
C ALA A 126 10.51 -17.14 11.07
N GLU A 127 11.41 -16.18 11.24
CA GLU A 127 12.24 -16.13 12.47
C GLU A 127 11.47 -15.65 13.69
N ALA A 128 10.54 -14.70 13.50
CA ALA A 128 9.70 -14.16 14.56
C ALA A 128 8.26 -13.92 14.09
N GLY A 129 7.30 -14.10 14.99
CA GLY A 129 5.88 -13.91 14.70
C GLY A 129 4.98 -14.61 15.72
N SER A 130 3.72 -14.17 15.79
CA SER A 130 2.72 -14.77 16.68
C SER A 130 1.79 -15.71 15.93
N ARG A 131 1.34 -16.78 16.60
CA ARG A 131 0.29 -17.69 16.12
C ARG A 131 -1.03 -16.97 15.85
N ALA A 132 -1.31 -15.88 16.57
CA ALA A 132 -2.50 -15.04 16.40
C ALA A 132 -2.33 -13.93 15.34
N SER A 133 -1.25 -13.92 14.56
CA SER A 133 -1.06 -12.89 13.53
C SER A 133 -2.10 -13.01 12.40
N HIS A 134 -2.40 -11.88 11.75
CA HIS A 134 -3.28 -11.85 10.58
C HIS A 134 -2.83 -12.85 9.50
N LEU A 135 -1.52 -12.92 9.23
CA LEU A 135 -0.98 -13.86 8.23
C LEU A 135 -1.17 -15.33 8.63
N ALA A 136 -1.00 -15.67 9.91
CA ALA A 136 -1.22 -17.03 10.41
C ALA A 136 -2.70 -17.46 10.27
N SER A 137 -3.64 -16.53 10.43
CA SER A 137 -5.06 -16.80 10.16
C SER A 137 -5.32 -17.08 8.69
N VAL A 138 -4.84 -16.23 7.79
CA VAL A 138 -5.03 -16.40 6.34
C VAL A 138 -4.37 -17.69 5.84
N ALA A 139 -3.18 -18.03 6.37
CA ALA A 139 -2.50 -19.28 6.01
C ALA A 139 -3.31 -20.52 6.41
N ARG A 140 -3.95 -20.52 7.58
CA ARG A 140 -4.85 -21.61 8.03
C ARG A 140 -6.04 -21.76 7.09
N GLU A 141 -6.65 -20.65 6.67
CA GLU A 141 -7.78 -20.65 5.72
C GLU A 141 -7.39 -21.22 4.35
N ASN A 142 -6.13 -21.07 3.93
CA ASN A 142 -5.60 -21.57 2.66
C ASN A 142 -4.89 -22.92 2.78
N GLY A 143 -4.85 -23.52 3.98
CA GLY A 143 -4.14 -24.78 4.23
C GLY A 143 -2.62 -24.72 4.00
N ILE A 144 -2.02 -23.53 4.10
CA ILE A 144 -0.58 -23.33 3.91
C ILE A 144 0.15 -23.52 5.24
N PRO A 145 1.15 -24.42 5.34
CA PRO A 145 1.94 -24.63 6.54
C PRO A 145 2.78 -23.41 6.90
N VAL A 146 2.77 -23.02 8.18
CA VAL A 146 3.58 -21.90 8.68
C VAL A 146 4.22 -22.26 10.02
N VAL A 147 5.54 -22.13 10.09
CA VAL A 147 6.35 -22.31 11.30
C VAL A 147 7.14 -21.05 11.63
N VAL A 148 7.36 -20.84 12.92
CA VAL A 148 8.08 -19.69 13.46
C VAL A 148 9.17 -20.16 14.42
N GLY A 149 10.40 -19.73 14.20
CA GLY A 149 11.52 -19.99 15.11
C GLY A 149 12.85 -19.48 14.56
N PRO A 150 13.85 -19.29 15.42
CA PRO A 150 15.09 -18.60 15.07
C PRO A 150 15.92 -19.33 14.00
N ASP A 151 16.89 -18.62 13.44
CA ASP A 151 17.94 -19.14 12.53
C ASP A 151 17.44 -19.65 11.17
N ALA A 152 16.23 -19.28 10.75
CA ALA A 152 15.65 -19.74 9.50
C ALA A 152 16.46 -19.36 8.26
N PHE A 153 17.00 -18.13 8.22
CA PHE A 153 17.82 -17.70 7.07
C PHE A 153 19.16 -18.44 6.99
N ALA A 154 19.77 -18.74 8.13
CA ALA A 154 21.06 -19.41 8.20
C ALA A 154 20.94 -20.92 7.89
N ALA A 155 19.89 -21.57 8.40
CA ALA A 155 19.68 -23.01 8.25
C ALA A 155 19.10 -23.41 6.89
N LEU A 156 18.44 -22.50 6.18
CA LEU A 156 17.75 -22.78 4.92
C LEU A 156 18.35 -21.96 3.77
N PRO A 157 19.37 -22.47 3.06
CA PRO A 157 19.99 -21.73 1.96
C PRO A 157 19.03 -21.48 0.80
N GLU A 158 19.14 -20.31 0.17
CA GLU A 158 18.33 -19.95 -1.00
C GLU A 158 18.56 -20.93 -2.15
N GLY A 159 17.47 -21.36 -2.80
CA GLY A 159 17.49 -22.34 -3.88
C GLY A 159 17.55 -23.81 -3.46
N SER A 160 17.76 -24.10 -2.17
CA SER A 160 17.68 -25.47 -1.66
C SER A 160 16.25 -26.01 -1.68
N GLN A 161 16.07 -27.31 -1.86
CA GLN A 161 14.79 -27.96 -1.61
C GLN A 161 14.66 -28.37 -0.15
N VAL A 162 13.48 -28.13 0.42
CA VAL A 162 13.17 -28.48 1.82
C VAL A 162 11.75 -28.99 1.94
N THR A 163 11.50 -29.75 3.01
CA THR A 163 10.15 -30.14 3.44
C THR A 163 9.84 -29.49 4.78
N VAL A 164 8.80 -28.67 4.83
CA VAL A 164 8.31 -28.03 6.05
C VAL A 164 7.19 -28.89 6.62
N ASP A 165 7.42 -29.46 7.79
CA ASP A 165 6.42 -30.17 8.58
C ASP A 165 6.01 -29.25 9.74
N ALA A 166 4.97 -28.45 9.50
CA ALA A 166 4.49 -27.51 10.49
C ALA A 166 3.75 -28.20 11.63
N ASP A 167 3.16 -29.37 11.36
CA ASP A 167 2.58 -30.21 12.41
C ASP A 167 3.65 -30.64 13.41
N ALA A 168 4.88 -30.88 12.92
CA ALA A 168 6.02 -31.23 13.76
C ALA A 168 6.89 -30.10 14.26
N GLY A 169 6.71 -28.88 13.73
CA GLY A 169 7.64 -27.80 13.99
C GLY A 169 9.06 -28.15 13.53
N MET A 170 9.17 -28.89 12.41
CA MET A 170 10.44 -29.33 11.85
C MET A 170 10.56 -28.96 10.36
N VAL A 171 11.78 -28.69 9.93
CA VAL A 171 12.12 -28.53 8.51
C VAL A 171 13.21 -29.52 8.16
N TYR A 172 13.00 -30.28 7.09
CA TYR A 172 13.91 -31.32 6.61
C TYR A 172 14.62 -30.90 5.32
N ALA A 173 15.82 -31.42 5.11
CA ALA A 173 16.55 -31.26 3.86
C ALA A 173 15.90 -32.10 2.74
N GLY A 174 15.73 -31.51 1.57
CA GLY A 174 15.14 -32.17 0.40
C GLY A 174 13.63 -32.42 0.52
N VAL A 175 13.10 -33.19 -0.43
CA VAL A 175 11.69 -33.60 -0.47
C VAL A 175 11.55 -34.94 0.24
N VAL A 176 10.78 -34.94 1.34
CA VAL A 176 10.49 -36.15 2.13
C VAL A 176 9.10 -36.66 1.76
N GLU A 177 9.01 -37.42 0.67
CA GLU A 177 7.75 -37.89 0.06
C GLU A 177 6.74 -38.50 1.03
N ARG A 178 7.21 -39.29 2.01
CA ARG A 178 6.33 -39.95 3.00
C ARG A 178 5.60 -38.99 3.95
N LEU A 179 6.04 -37.73 4.05
CA LEU A 179 5.38 -36.71 4.85
C LEU A 179 4.40 -35.87 4.03
N LEU A 180 4.57 -35.86 2.71
CA LEU A 180 3.69 -35.11 1.84
C LEU A 180 2.30 -35.75 1.82
N PRO A 181 1.23 -34.94 1.85
CA PRO A 181 -0.11 -35.45 1.66
C PRO A 181 -0.22 -36.15 0.28
N PRO A 182 -1.11 -37.16 0.13
CA PRO A 182 -1.34 -37.81 -1.14
C PRO A 182 -1.67 -36.79 -2.24
N ALA A 183 -1.16 -37.00 -3.45
CA ALA A 183 -1.26 -36.07 -4.58
C ALA A 183 -2.68 -35.85 -5.13
N ASP A 184 -3.74 -36.32 -4.45
CA ASP A 184 -5.12 -36.22 -4.90
C ASP A 184 -5.93 -35.21 -4.09
N GLY A 185 -6.04 -34.01 -4.65
CA GLY A 185 -7.00 -32.97 -4.33
C GLY A 185 -6.70 -31.75 -5.19
N PRO A 186 -7.66 -31.18 -5.95
CA PRO A 186 -7.37 -30.16 -6.96
C PRO A 186 -6.94 -28.84 -6.31
N GLY A 187 -5.64 -28.68 -6.05
CA GLY A 187 -4.98 -27.41 -5.74
C GLY A 187 -4.65 -26.59 -7.01
N GLY A 188 -5.23 -26.95 -8.15
CA GLY A 188 -5.26 -26.09 -9.31
C GLY A 188 -6.26 -24.98 -9.06
N SER A 189 -5.83 -23.72 -9.20
CA SER A 189 -6.72 -22.58 -9.43
C SER A 189 -7.73 -22.95 -10.53
N ARG A 190 -8.89 -23.50 -10.15
CA ARG A 190 -10.08 -23.43 -10.97
C ARG A 190 -10.42 -21.96 -11.01
N VAL A 191 -9.97 -21.27 -12.06
CA VAL A 191 -10.84 -20.23 -12.61
C VAL A 191 -12.07 -21.00 -13.03
N GLU A 192 -13.06 -21.08 -12.14
CA GLU A 192 -14.30 -21.76 -12.42
C GLU A 192 -14.84 -21.21 -13.75
N PRO A 193 -15.44 -22.06 -14.60
CA PRO A 193 -16.11 -21.61 -15.83
C PRO A 193 -17.12 -20.46 -15.62
N GLY A 194 -17.52 -20.17 -14.37
CA GLY A 194 -18.31 -19.01 -14.00
C GLY A 194 -17.61 -17.65 -14.20
N PHE A 195 -16.28 -17.57 -14.11
CA PHE A 195 -15.56 -16.29 -14.20
C PHE A 195 -15.49 -15.71 -15.61
N GLU A 196 -15.50 -16.53 -16.67
CA GLU A 196 -15.51 -16.05 -18.07
C GLU A 196 -16.72 -15.14 -18.36
N ARG A 197 -17.85 -15.38 -17.69
CA ARG A 197 -19.06 -14.56 -17.81
C ARG A 197 -18.99 -13.26 -17.00
N ILE A 198 -18.20 -13.24 -15.92
CA ILE A 198 -18.11 -12.11 -14.99
C ILE A 198 -17.00 -11.13 -15.40
N LEU A 199 -15.91 -11.63 -16.01
CA LEU A 199 -14.76 -10.82 -16.43
C LEU A 199 -15.17 -9.60 -17.29
N PRO A 200 -15.96 -9.74 -18.37
CA PRO A 200 -16.37 -8.59 -19.18
C PRO A 200 -17.21 -7.55 -18.40
N LEU A 201 -17.95 -7.99 -17.39
CA LEU A 201 -18.80 -7.16 -16.54
C LEU A 201 -18.02 -6.51 -15.38
N THR A 202 -16.78 -6.93 -15.14
CA THR A 202 -15.96 -6.43 -14.01
C THR A 202 -14.79 -5.58 -14.47
N VAL A 203 -13.99 -6.03 -15.43
CA VAL A 203 -12.70 -5.38 -15.75
C VAL A 203 -12.71 -4.45 -16.97
N ARG A 204 -13.69 -4.60 -17.87
CA ARG A 204 -13.72 -3.87 -19.15
C ARG A 204 -14.01 -2.40 -18.94
N LEU A 205 -13.13 -1.50 -19.36
CA LEU A 205 -13.39 -0.06 -19.41
C LEU A 205 -13.86 0.34 -20.81
N SER A 206 -15.11 0.76 -20.94
CA SER A 206 -15.72 1.23 -22.19
C SER A 206 -16.17 2.68 -22.13
N LEU A 207 -16.37 3.23 -20.93
CA LEU A 207 -16.66 4.65 -20.68
C LEU A 207 -15.37 5.45 -20.54
N THR A 208 -14.72 5.71 -21.67
CA THR A 208 -13.42 6.38 -21.71
C THR A 208 -13.52 7.90 -21.84
N ASP A 209 -14.54 8.41 -22.53
CA ASP A 209 -14.76 9.84 -22.77
C ASP A 209 -15.86 10.40 -21.85
N PRO A 210 -15.52 11.31 -20.90
CA PRO A 210 -16.47 11.90 -19.96
C PRO A 210 -17.46 12.90 -20.58
N GLU A 211 -17.18 13.44 -21.76
CA GLU A 211 -18.04 14.40 -22.46
C GLU A 211 -18.95 13.72 -23.50
N ALA A 212 -18.77 12.41 -23.73
CA ALA A 212 -19.58 11.66 -24.67
C ALA A 212 -21.04 11.55 -24.18
N PRO A 213 -22.03 11.57 -25.09
CA PRO A 213 -23.45 11.42 -24.75
C PRO A 213 -23.77 10.15 -23.96
N GLU A 214 -23.00 9.09 -24.19
CA GLU A 214 -23.07 7.81 -23.49
C GLU A 214 -22.48 7.84 -22.07
N PHE A 215 -21.82 8.92 -21.64
CA PHE A 215 -21.25 9.07 -20.28
C PHE A 215 -22.32 9.32 -19.21
N THR A 216 -23.13 8.29 -19.01
CA THR A 216 -24.33 8.25 -18.20
C THR A 216 -24.30 7.00 -17.31
N PRO A 217 -25.08 6.96 -16.21
CA PRO A 217 -25.26 5.74 -15.43
C PRO A 217 -25.70 4.56 -16.32
N GLU A 218 -26.56 4.81 -17.30
CA GLU A 218 -27.09 3.82 -18.24
C GLU A 218 -26.03 3.33 -19.25
N GLY A 219 -24.99 4.13 -19.49
CA GLY A 219 -23.84 3.75 -20.33
C GLY A 219 -22.87 2.79 -19.66
N CYS A 220 -22.97 2.59 -18.34
CA CYS A 220 -22.07 1.71 -17.57
C CYS A 220 -22.30 0.23 -17.89
N LYS A 221 -21.36 -0.40 -18.60
CA LYS A 221 -21.46 -1.81 -19.02
C LYS A 221 -20.63 -2.76 -18.16
N SER A 222 -19.86 -2.21 -17.20
CA SER A 222 -19.05 -2.97 -16.26
C SER A 222 -18.93 -2.24 -14.91
N PHE A 223 -18.44 -2.93 -13.88
CA PHE A 223 -18.06 -2.29 -12.62
C PHE A 223 -16.92 -1.28 -12.78
N HIS A 224 -15.98 -1.51 -13.71
CA HIS A 224 -14.91 -0.54 -13.99
C HIS A 224 -15.48 0.77 -14.59
N ASP A 225 -16.47 0.66 -15.47
CA ASP A 225 -17.21 1.80 -16.00
C ASP A 225 -17.96 2.57 -14.90
N LEU A 226 -18.61 1.85 -13.98
CA LEU A 226 -19.32 2.44 -12.85
C LEU A 226 -18.36 3.21 -11.92
N VAL A 227 -17.20 2.64 -11.61
CA VAL A 227 -16.14 3.31 -10.84
C VAL A 227 -15.65 4.56 -11.58
N ARG A 228 -15.42 4.49 -12.89
CA ARG A 228 -15.00 5.64 -13.71
C ARG A 228 -16.05 6.74 -13.74
N PHE A 229 -17.33 6.39 -13.89
CA PHE A 229 -18.45 7.32 -13.89
C PHE A 229 -18.61 8.00 -12.52
N CYS A 230 -18.63 7.23 -11.42
CA CYS A 230 -18.69 7.78 -10.07
C CYS A 230 -17.50 8.68 -9.75
N HIS A 231 -16.28 8.29 -10.18
CA HIS A 231 -15.10 9.13 -10.03
C HIS A 231 -15.27 10.47 -10.76
N GLU A 232 -15.69 10.45 -12.02
CA GLU A 232 -15.88 11.67 -12.82
C GLU A 232 -16.97 12.58 -12.22
N LYS A 233 -18.10 12.01 -11.79
CA LYS A 233 -19.16 12.80 -11.13
C LYS A 233 -18.73 13.34 -9.77
N GLY A 234 -17.96 12.56 -8.99
CA GLY A 234 -17.38 13.04 -7.73
C GLY A 234 -16.41 14.20 -7.93
N VAL A 235 -15.56 14.11 -8.97
CA VAL A 235 -14.66 15.21 -9.37
C VAL A 235 -15.46 16.43 -9.83
N ALA A 236 -16.48 16.24 -10.68
CA ALA A 236 -17.34 17.32 -11.15
C ALA A 236 -18.07 18.02 -10.00
N GLU A 237 -18.62 17.27 -9.03
CA GLU A 237 -19.28 17.83 -7.85
C GLU A 237 -18.31 18.54 -6.91
N MET A 238 -17.11 17.99 -6.71
CA MET A 238 -16.06 18.68 -5.97
C MET A 238 -15.76 20.07 -6.58
N PHE A 239 -15.86 20.21 -7.91
CA PHE A 239 -15.73 21.51 -8.59
C PHE A 239 -17.01 22.35 -8.65
N SER A 240 -18.19 21.74 -8.62
CA SER A 240 -19.49 22.44 -8.52
C SER A 240 -19.58 23.21 -7.20
N LEU A 241 -19.01 22.65 -6.12
CA LEU A 241 -18.90 23.24 -4.79
C LEU A 241 -18.00 24.49 -4.73
N VAL A 242 -17.24 24.79 -5.79
CA VAL A 242 -16.24 25.86 -5.84
C VAL A 242 -16.73 27.10 -6.62
N GLY A 243 -18.00 27.10 -7.07
CA GLY A 243 -18.62 28.21 -7.79
C GLY A 243 -19.36 29.23 -6.92
N ARG A 244 -19.85 30.33 -7.54
CA ARG A 244 -20.63 31.42 -6.91
C ARG A 244 -21.93 31.01 -6.18
N GLY A 245 -22.27 29.72 -6.16
CA GLY A 245 -23.42 29.16 -5.43
C GLY A 245 -23.12 27.86 -4.68
N GLY A 246 -21.85 27.51 -4.47
CA GLY A 246 -21.44 26.29 -3.76
C GLY A 246 -21.63 26.38 -2.24
N ARG A 247 -21.78 25.21 -1.58
CA ARG A 247 -22.01 25.06 -0.12
C ARG A 247 -20.75 25.38 0.73
N GLY A 248 -20.24 26.60 0.65
CA GLY A 248 -19.36 27.17 1.69
C GLY A 248 -17.91 26.67 1.77
N LEU A 249 -17.39 26.01 0.73
CA LEU A 249 -15.93 25.83 0.59
C LEU A 249 -15.31 27.13 0.05
N ALA A 250 -14.17 27.56 0.60
CA ALA A 250 -13.48 28.77 0.14
C ALA A 250 -13.20 28.67 -1.38
N SER A 251 -13.43 29.76 -2.11
CA SER A 251 -13.18 29.84 -3.55
C SER A 251 -11.75 29.36 -3.87
N SER A 252 -11.59 28.41 -4.81
CA SER A 252 -10.26 27.95 -5.21
C SER A 252 -9.45 29.12 -5.79
N ARG A 253 -8.16 29.14 -5.46
CA ARG A 253 -7.23 30.20 -5.88
C ARG A 253 -6.14 29.59 -6.73
N LYS A 254 -5.80 30.23 -7.84
CA LYS A 254 -4.69 29.77 -8.66
C LYS A 254 -3.38 30.16 -7.99
N LEU A 255 -2.45 29.21 -7.88
CA LEU A 255 -1.09 29.47 -7.42
C LEU A 255 -0.29 30.09 -8.56
N LYS A 256 0.23 31.30 -8.32
CA LYS A 256 1.16 31.98 -9.21
C LYS A 256 2.57 31.47 -8.93
N THR A 257 3.16 30.79 -9.90
CA THR A 257 4.46 30.13 -9.77
C THR A 257 5.23 30.19 -11.09
N GLU A 258 6.56 30.15 -10.99
CA GLU A 258 7.47 29.99 -12.13
C GLU A 258 7.59 28.52 -12.57
N LEU A 259 7.09 27.58 -11.76
CA LEU A 259 7.07 26.17 -12.13
C LEU A 259 6.10 25.95 -13.32
N PRO A 260 6.44 25.10 -14.30
CA PRO A 260 5.61 24.83 -15.48
C PRO A 260 4.44 23.90 -15.14
N LEU A 261 3.60 24.30 -14.18
CA LEU A 261 2.39 23.60 -13.77
C LEU A 261 1.31 24.59 -13.36
N VAL A 262 0.04 24.19 -13.56
CA VAL A 262 -1.11 24.94 -13.06
C VAL A 262 -1.61 24.24 -11.81
N LEU A 263 -1.54 24.92 -10.65
CA LEU A 263 -2.03 24.40 -9.37
C LEU A 263 -3.12 25.33 -8.82
N TYR A 264 -4.27 24.77 -8.47
CA TYR A 264 -5.31 25.47 -7.73
C TYR A 264 -5.32 25.02 -6.27
N ILE A 265 -5.40 25.99 -5.34
CA ILE A 265 -5.43 25.77 -3.90
C ILE A 265 -6.85 26.00 -3.38
N LEU A 266 -7.34 25.03 -2.61
CA LEU A 266 -8.58 25.10 -1.84
C LEU A 266 -8.20 25.15 -0.35
N ASP A 267 -8.40 26.30 0.29
CA ASP A 267 -8.19 26.46 1.73
C ASP A 267 -9.44 26.00 2.48
N LEU A 268 -9.35 24.88 3.22
CA LEU A 268 -10.42 24.39 4.08
C LEU A 268 -10.55 25.25 5.33
N GLU A 269 -9.42 25.43 6.03
CA GLU A 269 -9.30 26.30 7.18
C GLU A 269 -7.83 26.49 7.55
N ASN A 270 -7.43 27.76 7.67
CA ASN A 270 -6.13 28.22 8.18
C ASN A 270 -4.91 27.73 7.38
N GLY A 271 -5.10 27.29 6.13
CA GLY A 271 -4.03 26.85 5.23
C GLY A 271 -3.34 27.99 4.48
N LEU A 272 -3.98 29.16 4.35
CA LEU A 272 -3.40 30.39 3.79
C LEU A 272 -3.28 31.49 4.85
N PHE A 273 -2.29 32.38 4.70
CA PHE A 273 -2.26 33.65 5.42
C PHE A 273 -3.40 34.57 4.98
N GLU A 274 -3.78 35.53 5.83
CA GLU A 274 -4.85 36.50 5.51
C GLU A 274 -4.58 37.27 4.21
N SER A 275 -3.31 37.58 3.92
CA SER A 275 -2.87 38.24 2.68
C SER A 275 -3.26 37.49 1.41
N GLY A 276 -3.19 36.16 1.44
CA GLY A 276 -3.55 35.30 0.32
C GLY A 276 -5.04 35.07 0.19
N ARG A 277 -5.78 35.09 1.30
CA ARG A 277 -7.23 34.87 1.31
C ARG A 277 -8.03 35.97 0.63
N SER A 278 -7.49 37.20 0.61
CA SER A 278 -8.14 38.35 -0.01
C SER A 278 -7.84 38.53 -1.51
N ARG A 279 -7.01 37.67 -2.12
CA ARG A 279 -6.56 37.78 -3.53
C ARG A 279 -7.18 36.70 -4.41
N ASP A 280 -7.33 36.97 -5.70
CA ASP A 280 -7.82 35.98 -6.68
C ASP A 280 -6.75 34.92 -7.03
N GLU A 281 -5.48 35.31 -7.00
CA GLU A 281 -4.32 34.43 -7.11
C GLU A 281 -3.49 34.48 -5.83
N VAL A 282 -2.90 33.34 -5.47
CA VAL A 282 -2.00 33.20 -4.30
C VAL A 282 -0.57 32.99 -4.77
N VAL A 283 0.41 33.51 -4.03
CA VAL A 283 1.84 33.20 -4.24
C VAL A 283 2.28 32.14 -3.23
N PRO A 284 3.40 31.42 -3.44
CA PRO A 284 3.87 30.43 -2.48
C PRO A 284 4.00 30.97 -1.05
N GLU A 285 4.44 32.20 -0.88
CA GLU A 285 4.61 32.86 0.43
C GLU A 285 3.29 33.07 1.18
N ASP A 286 2.14 33.01 0.48
CA ASP A 286 0.82 33.07 1.11
C ASP A 286 0.41 31.72 1.73
N ILE A 287 1.15 30.63 1.49
CA ILE A 287 0.89 29.29 2.04
C ILE A 287 1.34 29.23 3.50
N LYS A 288 0.38 29.01 4.39
CA LYS A 288 0.60 28.83 5.84
C LYS A 288 0.64 27.35 6.25
N SER A 289 -0.06 26.50 5.50
CA SER A 289 -0.13 25.04 5.72
C SER A 289 1.27 24.43 5.78
N GLN A 290 1.63 23.85 6.93
CA GLN A 290 2.93 23.20 7.14
C GLN A 290 3.21 22.08 6.14
N PRO A 291 2.30 21.11 5.93
CA PRO A 291 2.58 20.03 4.99
C PRO A 291 2.64 20.51 3.53
N MET A 292 1.80 21.46 3.13
CA MET A 292 1.85 22.05 1.78
C MET A 292 3.17 22.79 1.54
N TRP A 293 3.60 23.60 2.51
CA TRP A 293 4.84 24.35 2.40
C TRP A 293 6.06 23.43 2.35
N ALA A 294 6.14 22.42 3.21
CA ALA A 294 7.21 21.43 3.20
C ALA A 294 7.29 20.70 1.85
N PHE A 295 6.15 20.27 1.32
CA PHE A 295 6.09 19.65 0.00
C PHE A 295 6.50 20.60 -1.13
N TRP A 296 5.99 21.84 -1.11
CA TRP A 296 6.32 22.86 -2.10
C TRP A 296 7.81 23.21 -2.10
N TRP A 297 8.44 23.29 -0.94
CA TRP A 297 9.87 23.57 -0.80
C TRP A 297 10.73 22.58 -1.56
N GLY A 298 10.40 21.29 -1.50
CA GLY A 298 11.08 20.27 -2.28
C GLY A 298 10.71 20.31 -3.76
N LEU A 299 9.43 20.55 -4.08
CA LEU A 299 8.97 20.64 -5.46
C LEU A 299 9.65 21.79 -6.22
N ALA A 300 9.87 22.92 -5.55
CA ALA A 300 10.50 24.12 -6.09
C ALA A 300 12.03 24.13 -5.92
N ASP A 301 12.67 22.98 -5.70
CA ASP A 301 14.11 22.89 -5.49
C ASP A 301 14.88 23.50 -6.70
N PRO A 302 15.80 24.45 -6.47
CA PRO A 302 16.47 25.20 -7.54
C PRO A 302 17.43 24.35 -8.37
N GLU A 303 17.89 23.19 -7.87
CA GLU A 303 18.71 22.26 -8.67
C GLU A 303 17.88 21.46 -9.66
N VAL A 304 16.54 21.51 -9.58
CA VAL A 304 15.67 20.91 -10.58
C VAL A 304 15.65 21.82 -11.81
N GLY A 305 16.29 21.35 -12.88
CA GLY A 305 16.26 22.02 -14.17
C GLY A 305 14.87 21.96 -14.81
N TRP A 306 14.12 23.05 -14.76
CA TRP A 306 12.79 23.19 -15.39
C TRP A 306 12.82 23.62 -16.87
N GLY A 307 14.01 23.77 -17.47
CA GLY A 307 14.23 24.44 -18.77
C GLY A 307 13.36 23.94 -19.94
N ASP A 308 13.11 24.82 -20.93
CA ASP A 308 12.44 24.76 -22.26
C ASP A 308 11.49 23.60 -22.64
N LEU A 309 11.00 22.84 -21.68
CA LEU A 309 10.03 21.77 -21.85
C LEU A 309 8.62 22.35 -21.75
N VAL A 310 8.35 23.31 -22.64
CA VAL A 310 6.98 23.78 -22.97
C VAL A 310 6.35 22.91 -24.07
N HIS A 311 7.13 22.02 -24.70
CA HIS A 311 6.62 21.10 -25.71
C HIS A 311 6.40 19.69 -25.14
N VAL A 312 5.42 19.56 -24.25
CA VAL A 312 4.54 18.39 -24.37
C VAL A 312 3.84 18.60 -25.71
N ASP A 313 4.04 17.71 -26.67
CA ASP A 313 3.32 17.75 -27.94
C ASP A 313 1.87 17.38 -27.66
N TRP A 314 1.11 18.41 -27.29
CA TRP A 314 -0.31 18.29 -26.97
C TRP A 314 -1.11 17.81 -28.19
N GLU A 315 -0.64 18.03 -29.43
CA GLU A 315 -1.31 17.53 -30.65
C GLU A 315 -1.09 16.03 -30.87
N GLU A 316 0.09 15.50 -30.52
CA GLU A 316 0.35 14.05 -30.49
C GLU A 316 -0.45 13.37 -29.34
N MET A 317 -0.53 14.03 -28.18
CA MET A 317 -1.32 13.58 -27.03
C MET A 317 -2.83 13.61 -27.29
N ASP A 318 -3.32 14.63 -28.00
CA ASP A 318 -4.71 14.75 -28.46
C ASP A 318 -5.05 13.67 -29.50
N ARG A 319 -4.10 13.30 -30.38
CA ARG A 319 -4.24 12.18 -31.32
C ARG A 319 -4.32 10.82 -30.62
N ILE A 320 -3.45 10.55 -29.65
CA ILE A 320 -3.42 9.28 -28.90
C ILE A 320 -4.62 9.16 -27.94
N SER A 321 -5.13 10.29 -27.47
CA SER A 321 -6.32 10.35 -26.60
C SER A 321 -7.64 10.55 -27.34
N ALA A 322 -7.63 10.66 -28.67
CA ALA A 322 -8.81 10.88 -29.51
C ALA A 322 -9.61 12.17 -29.20
N GLY A 323 -8.94 13.29 -28.91
CA GLY A 323 -9.61 14.60 -28.74
C GLY A 323 -9.93 15.00 -27.29
N ILE A 324 -9.46 14.24 -26.29
CA ILE A 324 -9.78 14.44 -24.86
C ILE A 324 -9.01 15.61 -24.22
N PHE A 325 -7.92 16.09 -24.83
CA PHE A 325 -6.96 16.97 -24.15
C PHE A 325 -6.65 18.26 -24.92
N THR A 326 -7.42 19.33 -24.65
CA THR A 326 -7.13 20.69 -25.12
C THR A 326 -6.53 21.59 -24.03
N LYS A 327 -5.69 22.54 -24.46
CA LYS A 327 -4.78 23.40 -23.66
C LYS A 327 -5.43 24.28 -22.59
N ASN A 328 -6.77 24.44 -22.58
CA ASN A 328 -7.48 25.43 -21.77
C ASN A 328 -8.47 24.84 -20.75
N THR A 329 -8.49 23.52 -20.58
CA THR A 329 -9.52 22.89 -19.75
C THR A 329 -9.02 22.72 -18.31
N ARG A 330 -9.78 23.24 -17.33
CA ARG A 330 -9.55 23.02 -15.87
C ARG A 330 -9.38 21.53 -15.51
N LEU A 331 -9.84 20.63 -16.38
CA LEU A 331 -9.68 19.18 -16.32
C LEU A 331 -8.20 18.70 -16.23
N LEU A 332 -7.22 19.48 -16.69
CA LEU A 332 -5.79 19.12 -16.65
C LEU A 332 -5.00 19.78 -15.50
N ALA A 333 -5.63 20.61 -14.67
CA ALA A 333 -4.91 21.28 -13.60
C ALA A 333 -4.56 20.34 -12.44
N SER A 334 -3.48 20.68 -11.74
CA SER A 334 -3.17 20.13 -10.43
C SER A 334 -4.02 20.84 -9.37
N TYR A 335 -4.32 20.15 -8.28
CA TYR A 335 -5.14 20.69 -7.19
C TYR A 335 -4.52 20.37 -5.83
N ALA A 336 -4.59 21.31 -4.90
CA ALA A 336 -4.23 21.11 -3.51
C ALA A 336 -5.40 21.56 -2.63
N ILE A 337 -5.81 20.70 -1.71
CA ILE A 337 -6.76 21.00 -0.64
C ILE A 337 -5.92 21.05 0.65
N ILE A 338 -5.98 22.18 1.36
CA ILE A 338 -5.08 22.44 2.48
C ILE A 338 -5.84 22.94 3.72
N SER A 339 -5.35 22.56 4.89
CA SER A 339 -5.60 23.25 6.17
C SER A 339 -4.26 23.65 6.80
N ALA A 340 -4.26 24.15 8.04
CA ALA A 340 -3.01 24.40 8.78
C ALA A 340 -2.07 23.18 8.83
N ASP A 341 -2.62 21.98 9.01
CA ASP A 341 -1.92 20.71 9.29
C ASP A 341 -2.27 19.58 8.30
N TYR A 342 -3.14 19.82 7.33
CA TYR A 342 -3.55 18.85 6.31
C TYR A 342 -3.18 19.28 4.91
N LEU A 343 -2.82 18.30 4.08
CA LEU A 343 -2.57 18.43 2.65
C LEU A 343 -3.17 17.24 1.90
N HIS A 344 -4.02 17.53 0.91
CA HIS A 344 -4.33 16.62 -0.17
C HIS A 344 -3.95 17.27 -1.50
N CYS A 345 -2.91 16.77 -2.15
CA CYS A 345 -2.39 17.31 -3.41
C CYS A 345 -2.45 16.28 -4.52
N MET A 346 -3.15 16.61 -5.60
CA MET A 346 -3.13 15.86 -6.84
C MET A 346 -2.33 16.64 -7.87
N ILE A 347 -1.17 16.09 -8.24
CA ILE A 347 -0.27 16.67 -9.22
C ILE A 347 -0.32 15.88 -10.52
N ARG A 348 -0.48 16.61 -11.62
CA ARG A 348 -0.41 16.06 -12.96
C ARG A 348 0.69 16.76 -13.73
N PHE A 349 1.62 15.96 -14.24
CA PHE A 349 2.66 16.41 -15.14
C PHE A 349 2.61 15.57 -16.42
N GLY A 350 1.84 16.02 -17.41
CA GLY A 350 1.67 15.29 -18.67
C GLY A 350 1.15 13.87 -18.45
N TYR A 351 1.99 12.87 -18.74
CA TYR A 351 1.62 11.45 -18.81
C TYR A 351 1.58 10.68 -17.47
N HIS A 352 1.89 11.31 -16.34
CA HIS A 352 1.78 10.67 -15.01
C HIS A 352 1.03 11.55 -14.02
N PHE A 353 0.43 10.89 -13.04
CA PHE A 353 -0.29 11.52 -11.95
C PHE A 353 0.25 11.04 -10.61
N SER A 354 0.33 11.98 -9.68
CA SER A 354 0.75 11.75 -8.30
C SER A 354 -0.33 12.27 -7.36
N VAL A 355 -0.66 11.49 -6.34
CA VAL A 355 -1.57 11.89 -5.27
C VAL A 355 -0.80 11.83 -3.96
N LEU A 356 -0.79 12.93 -3.24
CA LEU A 356 -0.19 13.07 -1.93
C LEU A 356 -1.29 13.42 -0.93
N ASP A 357 -1.36 12.68 0.16
CA ASP A 357 -2.29 12.92 1.26
C ASP A 357 -1.50 12.89 2.57
N SER A 358 -1.65 13.89 3.43
CA SER A 358 -0.84 14.00 4.63
C SER A 358 -1.50 14.83 5.72
N VAL A 359 -1.33 14.35 6.96
CA VAL A 359 -1.47 15.14 8.18
C VAL A 359 -0.08 15.35 8.77
N CYS A 360 0.22 16.59 9.11
CA CYS A 360 1.47 17.01 9.74
C CYS A 360 1.17 18.01 10.87
N SER A 361 1.17 17.50 12.09
CA SER A 361 0.84 18.19 13.33
C SER A 361 1.88 17.91 14.41
N ALA A 362 1.77 18.58 15.56
CA ALA A 362 2.61 18.34 16.72
C ALA A 362 2.42 16.93 17.33
N GLU A 363 1.28 16.26 17.07
CA GLU A 363 1.00 14.93 17.58
C GLU A 363 1.57 13.84 16.67
N ALA A 364 2.65 13.20 17.10
CA ALA A 364 3.36 12.23 16.25
C ALA A 364 2.49 11.05 15.80
N ASN A 365 1.51 10.61 16.60
CA ASN A 365 0.69 9.42 16.31
C ASN A 365 -0.35 9.65 15.21
N SER A 366 -0.79 10.89 15.00
CA SER A 366 -1.75 11.25 13.95
C SER A 366 -1.07 11.56 12.62
N ASN A 367 0.24 11.85 12.64
CA ASN A 367 0.99 12.22 11.44
C ASN A 367 1.13 11.05 10.47
N TYR A 368 0.89 11.35 9.19
CA TYR A 368 1.12 10.42 8.10
C TYR A 368 1.40 11.13 6.77
N VAL A 369 2.01 10.39 5.86
CA VAL A 369 2.20 10.72 4.45
C VAL A 369 1.80 9.50 3.65
N HIS A 370 0.82 9.66 2.76
CA HIS A 370 0.40 8.68 1.78
C HIS A 370 0.65 9.22 0.39
N PHE A 371 1.52 8.55 -0.36
CA PHE A 371 1.89 8.94 -1.70
C PHE A 371 1.52 7.83 -2.68
N ARG A 372 0.80 8.19 -3.73
CA ARG A 372 0.44 7.31 -4.84
C ARG A 372 0.96 7.89 -6.14
N PHE A 373 1.57 7.04 -6.95
CA PHE A 373 2.15 7.43 -8.22
C PHE A 373 1.76 6.43 -9.30
N LYS A 374 1.36 6.91 -10.48
CA LYS A 374 1.07 6.05 -11.64
C LYS A 374 1.23 6.81 -12.96
N GLY A 375 1.57 6.06 -14.00
CA GLY A 375 1.61 6.52 -15.39
C GLY A 375 3.03 6.73 -15.88
N GLY A 376 3.19 7.43 -17.01
CA GLY A 376 4.46 7.69 -17.67
C GLY A 376 4.34 7.74 -19.19
N GLY A 377 5.25 8.47 -19.84
CA GLY A 377 5.32 8.61 -21.30
C GLY A 377 6.23 7.58 -21.97
N GLY A 378 7.04 6.85 -21.19
CA GLY A 378 7.93 5.80 -21.68
C GLY A 378 7.24 4.45 -21.92
N SER A 379 8.01 3.51 -22.46
CA SER A 379 7.59 2.10 -22.59
C SER A 379 7.21 1.49 -21.23
N LEU A 380 6.54 0.34 -21.22
CA LEU A 380 6.24 -0.35 -19.96
C LEU A 380 7.52 -0.65 -19.17
N GLU A 381 8.57 -1.10 -19.84
CA GLU A 381 9.88 -1.39 -19.23
C GLU A 381 10.50 -0.13 -18.60
N GLN A 382 10.47 0.99 -19.33
CA GLN A 382 10.95 2.28 -18.85
C GLN A 382 10.17 2.82 -17.63
N ARG A 383 8.84 2.66 -17.64
CA ARG A 383 7.99 3.00 -16.50
C ARG A 383 8.30 2.13 -15.29
N LEU A 384 8.57 0.84 -15.50
CA LEU A 384 8.99 -0.07 -14.43
C LEU A 384 10.37 0.30 -13.86
N LEU A 385 11.33 0.74 -14.69
CA LEU A 385 12.62 1.23 -14.20
C LEU A 385 12.46 2.52 -13.35
N ARG A 386 11.57 3.44 -13.74
CA ARG A 386 11.25 4.61 -12.92
C ARG A 386 10.55 4.23 -11.62
N LEU A 387 9.68 3.23 -11.67
CA LEU A 387 9.02 2.68 -10.49
C LEU A 387 10.04 2.07 -9.54
N GLU A 388 11.02 1.32 -10.06
CA GLU A 388 12.15 0.74 -9.31
C GLU A 388 12.96 1.85 -8.62
N PHE A 389 13.31 2.91 -9.35
CA PHE A 389 13.95 4.11 -8.78
C PHE A 389 13.14 4.70 -7.60
N LEU A 390 11.84 4.97 -7.80
CA LEU A 390 10.99 5.56 -6.78
C LEU A 390 10.86 4.67 -5.54
N VAL A 391 10.63 3.36 -5.74
CA VAL A 391 10.51 2.39 -4.65
C VAL A 391 11.80 2.34 -3.85
N GLU A 392 12.96 2.28 -4.51
CA GLU A 392 14.23 2.17 -3.82
C GLU A 392 14.54 3.43 -2.98
N VAL A 393 14.40 4.62 -3.56
CA VAL A 393 14.61 5.88 -2.83
C VAL A 393 13.64 5.99 -1.65
N LEU A 394 12.35 5.77 -1.86
CA LEU A 394 11.34 5.91 -0.81
C LEU A 394 11.52 4.90 0.32
N THR A 395 11.88 3.65 -0.01
CA THR A 395 12.19 2.63 1.00
C THR A 395 13.36 3.09 1.88
N ARG A 396 14.43 3.64 1.29
CA ARG A 396 15.58 4.17 2.06
C ARG A 396 15.23 5.42 2.88
N LEU A 397 14.22 6.19 2.46
CA LEU A 397 13.68 7.31 3.24
C LEU A 397 12.75 6.87 4.39
N GLY A 398 12.42 5.58 4.46
CA GLY A 398 11.64 4.94 5.52
C GLY A 398 10.15 4.76 5.18
N PHE A 399 9.76 4.85 3.91
CA PHE A 399 8.38 4.56 3.49
C PHE A 399 8.16 3.04 3.35
N ASP A 400 6.97 2.60 3.72
CA ASP A 400 6.43 1.31 3.35
C ASP A 400 5.86 1.40 1.93
N CYS A 401 6.54 0.76 0.97
CA CYS A 401 6.16 0.80 -0.44
C CYS A 401 5.50 -0.51 -0.90
N SER A 402 4.48 -0.40 -1.75
CA SER A 402 3.89 -1.52 -2.47
C SER A 402 3.60 -1.12 -3.91
N THR A 403 3.68 -2.09 -4.83
CA THR A 403 3.49 -1.84 -6.27
C THR A 403 2.46 -2.78 -6.86
N ARG A 404 1.66 -2.28 -7.81
CA ARG A 404 0.74 -3.09 -8.61
C ARG A 404 0.79 -2.63 -10.06
N GLY A 405 1.44 -3.42 -10.92
CA GLY A 405 1.71 -2.99 -12.30
C GLY A 405 2.65 -1.78 -12.30
N ASP A 406 2.24 -0.69 -12.93
CA ASP A 406 2.98 0.59 -12.96
C ASP A 406 2.52 1.60 -11.89
N MET A 407 1.77 1.14 -10.88
CA MET A 407 1.34 1.95 -9.74
C MET A 407 2.24 1.68 -8.52
N LEU A 408 2.59 2.76 -7.83
CA LEU A 408 3.20 2.77 -6.50
C LEU A 408 2.20 3.31 -5.46
N ASP A 409 2.14 2.65 -4.31
CA ASP A 409 1.53 3.14 -3.06
C ASP A 409 2.62 3.13 -1.97
N ALA A 410 2.91 4.31 -1.40
CA ALA A 410 3.95 4.50 -0.40
C ALA A 410 3.37 5.19 0.85
N ARG A 411 3.70 4.66 2.04
CA ARG A 411 3.17 5.15 3.31
C ARG A 411 4.28 5.44 4.31
N TYR A 412 4.12 6.51 5.08
CA TYR A 412 5.01 6.89 6.18
C TYR A 412 4.13 7.45 7.30
N ALA A 413 4.16 6.87 8.50
CA ALA A 413 3.23 7.25 9.56
C ALA A 413 3.84 7.15 10.96
N ARG A 414 3.20 7.82 11.92
CA ARG A 414 3.54 7.79 13.36
C ARG A 414 4.93 8.36 13.65
N LYS A 415 5.21 9.55 13.10
CA LYS A 415 6.52 10.21 13.17
C LYS A 415 6.37 11.66 13.61
N SER A 416 7.46 12.24 14.11
CA SER A 416 7.46 13.63 14.56
C SER A 416 7.04 14.59 13.43
N GLU A 417 6.56 15.77 13.80
CA GLU A 417 6.22 16.83 12.85
C GLU A 417 7.40 17.12 11.91
N GLY A 418 8.59 17.34 12.48
CA GLY A 418 9.79 17.62 11.71
C GLY A 418 10.23 16.48 10.79
N ASP A 419 10.07 15.22 11.20
CA ASP A 419 10.35 14.08 10.32
C ASP A 419 9.37 13.97 9.16
N THR A 420 8.10 14.29 9.42
CA THR A 420 7.02 14.32 8.43
C THR A 420 7.29 15.41 7.39
N GLN A 421 7.63 16.63 7.83
CA GLN A 421 8.01 17.73 6.95
C GLN A 421 9.23 17.38 6.07
N LYS A 422 10.27 16.75 6.64
CA LYS A 422 11.43 16.29 5.86
C LYS A 422 11.05 15.29 4.74
N ARG A 423 10.05 14.45 4.99
CA ARG A 423 9.60 13.43 4.01
C ARG A 423 8.70 14.05 2.94
N LEU A 424 7.89 15.03 3.31
CA LEU A 424 7.13 15.85 2.36
C LEU A 424 8.06 16.64 1.44
N ALA A 425 9.11 17.27 1.97
CA ALA A 425 10.15 17.92 1.18
C ALA A 425 10.85 16.95 0.21
N ALA A 426 11.28 15.78 0.70
CA ALA A 426 11.89 14.77 -0.16
C ALA A 426 10.92 14.31 -1.28
N LEU A 427 9.63 14.14 -0.97
CA LEU A 427 8.61 13.79 -1.97
C LEU A 427 8.37 14.90 -2.98
N GLY A 428 8.36 16.16 -2.57
CA GLY A 428 8.28 17.30 -3.48
C GLY A 428 9.40 17.25 -4.51
N TYR A 429 10.63 17.09 -4.04
CA TYR A 429 11.82 16.95 -4.88
C TYR A 429 11.71 15.76 -5.84
N LEU A 430 11.33 14.59 -5.32
CA LEU A 430 11.17 13.38 -6.14
C LEU A 430 10.09 13.55 -7.21
N THR A 431 8.98 14.20 -6.88
CA THR A 431 7.92 14.51 -7.84
C THR A 431 8.44 15.41 -8.97
N ALA A 432 9.33 16.35 -8.66
CA ALA A 432 9.92 17.24 -9.64
C ALA A 432 10.89 16.50 -10.60
N VAL A 433 11.82 15.70 -10.06
CA VAL A 433 12.87 15.05 -10.87
C VAL A 433 12.36 13.85 -11.68
N THR A 434 11.24 13.24 -11.29
CA THR A 434 10.71 12.02 -11.94
C THR A 434 9.81 12.29 -13.15
N ARG A 435 9.56 13.57 -13.49
CA ARG A 435 8.55 14.02 -14.46
C ARG A 435 8.58 13.30 -15.81
N LEU A 436 9.77 13.10 -16.38
CA LEU A 436 10.01 12.43 -17.67
C LEU A 436 11.15 11.42 -17.58
N MET A 437 11.50 11.02 -16.35
CA MET A 437 12.65 10.17 -16.09
C MET A 437 12.54 8.83 -16.84
N ASP A 438 11.34 8.27 -16.94
CA ASP A 438 11.07 7.02 -17.64
C ASP A 438 11.53 7.06 -19.10
N MET A 439 11.31 8.17 -19.82
CA MET A 439 11.68 8.28 -21.24
C MET A 439 13.21 8.19 -21.49
N GLY A 440 14.02 8.48 -20.47
CA GLY A 440 15.49 8.46 -20.55
C GLY A 440 16.16 7.25 -19.92
N LEU A 441 15.40 6.39 -19.23
CA LEU A 441 15.93 5.20 -18.56
C LEU A 441 16.17 4.07 -19.57
N LYS A 442 17.33 3.41 -19.45
CA LYS A 442 17.77 2.33 -20.35
C LYS A 442 17.91 1.00 -19.62
N ASP A 443 18.47 1.02 -18.41
CA ASP A 443 18.77 -0.19 -17.66
C ASP A 443 18.80 0.08 -16.15
N ARG A 444 18.94 -1.01 -15.37
CA ARG A 444 18.99 -0.96 -13.90
C ARG A 444 20.27 -0.36 -13.33
N ALA A 445 21.38 -0.40 -14.07
CA ALA A 445 22.63 0.21 -13.60
C ALA A 445 22.50 1.73 -13.55
N GLN A 446 21.84 2.32 -14.55
CA GLN A 446 21.47 3.72 -14.56
C GLN A 446 20.52 4.08 -13.40
N VAL A 447 19.54 3.20 -13.10
CA VAL A 447 18.65 3.39 -11.94
C VAL A 447 19.43 3.45 -10.64
N ALA A 448 20.33 2.50 -10.39
CA ALA A 448 21.14 2.47 -9.17
C ALA A 448 22.00 3.75 -9.01
N GLU A 449 22.59 4.25 -10.10
CA GLU A 449 23.36 5.50 -10.06
C GLU A 449 22.46 6.71 -9.71
N LEU A 450 21.26 6.78 -10.28
CA LEU A 450 20.30 7.84 -9.99
C LEU A 450 19.80 7.77 -8.55
N VAL A 451 19.55 6.57 -8.00
CA VAL A 451 19.15 6.36 -6.60
C VAL A 451 20.18 7.01 -5.67
N GLU A 452 21.45 6.66 -5.81
CA GLU A 452 22.52 7.20 -4.95
C GLU A 452 22.66 8.72 -5.10
N ARG A 453 22.61 9.22 -6.35
CA ARG A 453 22.73 10.66 -6.64
C ARG A 453 21.63 11.48 -5.97
N HIS A 454 20.38 11.04 -6.09
CA HIS A 454 19.23 11.76 -5.56
C HIS A 454 19.11 11.59 -4.04
N LEU A 455 19.46 10.44 -3.48
CA LEU A 455 19.56 10.27 -2.02
C LEU A 455 20.59 11.21 -1.41
N ALA A 456 21.80 11.27 -1.98
CA ALA A 456 22.85 12.17 -1.50
C ALA A 456 22.42 13.65 -1.57
N ARG A 457 21.56 14.04 -2.52
CA ARG A 457 20.98 15.40 -2.56
C ARG A 457 19.94 15.63 -1.48
N ILE A 458 19.04 14.66 -1.27
CA ILE A 458 18.00 14.73 -0.23
C ILE A 458 18.65 14.80 1.16
N GLU A 459 19.74 14.07 1.38
CA GLU A 459 20.49 14.09 2.64
C GLU A 459 21.23 15.41 2.88
N ARG A 460 21.83 16.00 1.83
CA ARG A 460 22.47 17.33 1.92
C ARG A 460 21.48 18.46 2.19
N GLY A 461 20.24 18.32 1.73
CA GLY A 461 19.14 19.27 1.98
C GLY A 461 18.55 19.23 3.39
N ARG A 462 19.06 18.38 4.30
CA ARG A 462 18.64 18.31 5.72
C ARG A 462 19.33 19.34 6.63
N GLY A 463 20.19 20.20 6.08
CA GLY A 463 20.97 21.22 6.78
C GLY A 463 20.24 22.53 6.98
#